data_AF-A0A673KN53-F1
#
_entry.id   AF-A0A673KN53-F1
#
_cell.length_a   1.000
_cell.length_b   1.000
_cell.length_c   1.000
_cell.angle_alpha   90.00
_cell.angle_beta   90.00
_cell.angle_gamma   90.00
#
_symmetry.space_group_name_H-M   'P 1'
#
loop_
_entity.id
_entity.type
_entity.pdbx_description
1 polymer ?
#
loop_
_entity_poly.entity_id
_entity_poly.type
_entity_poly.pdbx_seq_one_letter_code
_entity_poly.pdbx_strand_id
1 'polypeptide(L)'
;MGPEQFQSLNKIICVLCEKSDETEITGPLSSKESTSAHENCLLFASGIYSKNSPTYDDLFGFAVEDVKEEQRRGKRLLCHHCKKNGATAGCDLKRCKRSYHFPCAVEARATIDEDINKGRFKLFCELHDPKSQKTRSAEGRRPDLKRPDRVSMHTHTHTHTLTYIDFYLTTLLFILKHHRTILK
;
A
#
# COMPACT_ATOMS: atom_id res chain seq x y z
N MET A 1 37.23 30.41 8.99
CA MET A 1 37.07 29.00 9.44
C MET A 1 35.79 28.94 10.27
N GLY A 2 34.90 27.97 9.99
CA GLY A 2 33.51 27.91 10.46
C GLY A 2 33.31 27.68 11.98
N PRO A 3 32.09 27.32 12.42
CA PRO A 3 31.45 26.10 11.93
C PRO A 3 30.00 26.28 11.44
N GLU A 4 29.70 25.66 10.31
CA GLU A 4 28.34 25.32 9.90
C GLU A 4 27.87 24.14 10.75
N GLN A 5 26.89 24.37 11.62
CA GLN A 5 26.19 23.31 12.33
C GLN A 5 24.99 22.88 11.48
N PHE A 6 25.23 21.92 10.59
CA PHE A 6 24.17 21.23 9.86
C PHE A 6 23.35 20.40 10.86
N GLN A 7 22.18 20.90 11.24
CA GLN A 7 21.21 20.14 12.01
C GLN A 7 20.81 18.91 11.19
N SER A 8 21.08 17.71 11.71
CA SER A 8 20.59 16.47 11.13
C SER A 8 19.06 16.45 11.21
N LEU A 9 18.39 16.84 10.13
CA LEU A 9 16.95 16.65 9.99
C LEU A 9 16.69 15.13 10.08
N ASN A 10 16.06 14.67 11.16
CA ASN A 10 15.55 13.32 11.27
C ASN A 10 14.53 13.10 10.14
N LYS A 11 14.98 12.57 9.00
CA LYS A 11 14.12 12.31 7.85
C LYS A 11 13.10 11.26 8.26
N ILE A 12 11.82 11.58 8.12
CA ILE A 12 10.73 10.62 8.34
C ILE A 12 10.80 9.58 7.21
N ILE A 13 10.77 8.29 7.56
CA ILE A 13 10.93 7.18 6.61
C ILE A 13 9.78 6.20 6.80
N CYS A 14 9.20 5.73 5.70
CA CYS A 14 8.20 4.68 5.76
C CYS A 14 8.80 3.38 6.29
N VAL A 15 8.23 2.85 7.37
CA VAL A 15 8.68 1.60 8.01
C VAL A 15 8.49 0.36 7.13
N LEU A 16 7.69 0.47 6.07
CA LEU A 16 7.36 -0.65 5.17
C LEU A 16 8.16 -0.66 3.87
N CYS A 17 8.68 0.48 3.40
CA CYS A 17 9.47 0.54 2.16
C CYS A 17 10.85 1.19 2.31
N GLU A 18 11.17 1.69 3.52
CA GLU A 18 12.45 2.33 3.86
C GLU A 18 12.78 3.56 3.00
N LYS A 19 11.76 4.17 2.37
CA LYS A 19 11.85 5.42 1.62
C LYS A 19 11.09 6.53 2.35
N SER A 20 11.53 7.75 2.15
CA SER A 20 10.90 8.98 2.66
C SER A 20 10.07 9.72 1.61
N ASP A 21 10.27 9.38 0.33
CA ASP A 21 9.78 10.20 -0.77
C ASP A 21 8.32 9.84 -1.09
N GLU A 22 7.48 10.87 -1.09
CA GLU A 22 6.09 10.79 -1.54
C GLU A 22 6.05 10.85 -3.06
N THR A 23 5.36 9.91 -3.67
CA THR A 23 5.22 9.78 -5.13
C THR A 23 3.80 9.34 -5.44
N GLU A 24 3.38 9.45 -6.70
CA GLU A 24 2.10 8.89 -7.16
C GLU A 24 1.98 7.38 -6.85
N ILE A 25 3.12 6.68 -6.81
CA ILE A 25 3.17 5.26 -6.45
C ILE A 25 3.00 5.08 -4.95
N THR A 26 3.82 5.74 -4.12
CA THR A 26 3.81 5.50 -2.67
C THR A 26 2.59 6.11 -1.99
N GLY A 27 2.05 7.21 -2.50
CA GLY A 27 1.08 8.04 -1.81
C GLY A 27 1.73 8.89 -0.70
N PRO A 28 0.92 9.67 0.04
CA PRO A 28 1.40 10.53 1.12
C PRO A 28 2.05 9.72 2.25
N LEU A 29 3.03 10.32 2.93
CA LEU A 29 3.70 9.76 4.10
C LEU A 29 3.09 10.38 5.35
N SER A 30 2.51 9.54 6.21
CA SER A 30 2.05 10.00 7.53
C SER A 30 2.91 9.39 8.63
N SER A 31 3.05 10.14 9.72
CA SER A 31 3.75 9.73 10.92
C SER A 31 2.85 9.86 12.13
N LYS A 32 2.87 8.84 12.98
CA LYS A 32 2.16 8.82 14.25
C LYS A 32 3.02 8.12 15.29
N GLU A 33 3.14 8.72 16.47
CA GLU A 33 4.13 8.32 17.48
C GLU A 33 5.54 8.24 16.85
N SER A 34 6.17 7.06 16.91
CA SER A 34 7.46 6.74 16.29
C SER A 34 7.31 5.86 15.03
N THR A 35 6.12 5.81 14.43
CA THR A 35 5.81 4.96 13.28
C THR A 35 5.34 5.81 12.11
N SER A 36 5.95 5.63 10.95
CA SER A 36 5.57 6.32 9.73
C SER A 36 5.40 5.35 8.58
N ALA A 37 4.39 5.54 7.76
CA ALA A 37 4.15 4.70 6.60
C ALA A 37 3.45 5.49 5.49
N HIS A 38 3.76 5.15 4.25
CA HIS A 38 3.02 5.68 3.11
C HIS A 38 1.65 5.01 3.01
N GLU A 39 0.65 5.75 2.52
CA GLU A 39 -0.72 5.26 2.32
C GLU A 39 -0.74 3.96 1.50
N ASN A 40 -0.17 3.94 0.29
CA ASN A 40 -0.23 2.74 -0.56
C ASN A 40 0.64 1.59 -0.02
N CYS A 41 1.66 1.88 0.78
CA CYS A 41 2.41 0.83 1.48
C CYS A 41 1.52 0.10 2.51
N LEU A 42 0.62 0.82 3.18
CA LEU A 42 -0.35 0.25 4.12
C LEU A 42 -1.47 -0.49 3.39
N LEU A 43 -2.09 0.13 2.37
CA LEU A 43 -3.20 -0.45 1.62
C LEU A 43 -2.86 -1.81 1.00
N PHE A 44 -1.64 -1.97 0.48
CA PHE A 44 -1.22 -3.21 -0.18
C PHE A 44 -0.50 -4.21 0.74
N ALA A 45 -0.20 -3.85 1.99
CA ALA A 45 0.38 -4.76 2.98
C ALA A 45 -0.55 -5.97 3.21
N SER A 46 0.00 -7.19 3.19
CA SER A 46 -0.80 -8.42 3.18
C SER A 46 -1.31 -8.89 4.54
N GLY A 47 -0.81 -8.33 5.64
CA GLY A 47 -1.17 -8.73 7.01
C GLY A 47 -1.75 -7.61 7.87
N ILE A 48 -2.13 -6.46 7.29
CA ILE A 48 -2.86 -5.39 8.00
C ILE A 48 -4.23 -5.21 7.37
N TYR A 49 -5.20 -4.82 8.19
CA TYR A 49 -6.54 -4.43 7.78
C TYR A 49 -6.87 -3.06 8.38
N SER A 50 -7.57 -2.21 7.63
CA SER A 50 -8.10 -0.96 8.18
C SER A 50 -9.27 -1.26 9.12
N LYS A 51 -9.38 -0.50 10.21
CA LYS A 51 -10.51 -0.64 11.14
C LYS A 51 -11.70 0.16 10.62
N ASN A 52 -12.92 -0.36 10.80
CA ASN A 52 -14.16 0.27 10.32
C ASN A 52 -14.50 1.61 11.01
N SER A 53 -13.78 1.96 12.07
CA SER A 53 -13.88 3.25 12.76
C SER A 53 -12.46 3.78 12.92
N PRO A 54 -12.04 4.76 12.09
CA PRO A 54 -10.80 5.48 12.34
C PRO A 54 -10.96 6.20 13.67
N THR A 55 -10.14 5.83 14.65
CA THR A 55 -9.94 6.69 15.80
C THR A 55 -9.07 7.86 15.35
N TYR A 56 -9.10 8.97 16.08
CA TYR A 56 -8.28 10.17 15.81
C TYR A 56 -6.75 9.88 15.86
N ASP A 57 -6.37 8.63 16.14
CA ASP A 57 -5.02 8.15 16.40
C ASP A 57 -4.44 7.23 15.31
N ASP A 58 -5.15 7.03 14.18
CA ASP A 58 -4.77 6.05 13.16
C ASP A 58 -3.92 6.62 12.00
N LEU A 59 -3.03 5.79 11.45
CA LEU A 59 -2.28 6.06 10.21
C LEU A 59 -3.19 5.73 9.02
N PHE A 60 -3.93 6.71 8.48
CA PHE A 60 -4.89 6.50 7.39
C PHE A 60 -5.96 5.43 7.71
N GLY A 61 -6.40 5.35 8.97
CA GLY A 61 -7.37 4.33 9.42
C GLY A 61 -6.76 2.97 9.75
N PHE A 62 -5.42 2.86 9.77
CA PHE A 62 -4.70 1.71 10.29
C PHE A 62 -4.16 1.99 11.69
N ALA A 63 -4.44 1.08 12.63
CA ALA A 63 -3.94 1.21 13.98
C ALA A 63 -2.41 1.02 13.99
N VAL A 64 -1.72 1.89 14.72
CA VAL A 64 -0.25 1.90 14.78
C VAL A 64 0.33 0.54 15.20
N GLU A 65 -0.32 -0.18 16.11
CA GLU A 65 0.14 -1.51 16.53
C GLU A 65 0.05 -2.57 15.43
N ASP A 66 -1.00 -2.53 14.59
CA ASP A 66 -1.14 -3.45 13.46
C ASP A 66 -0.05 -3.15 12.41
N VAL A 67 0.32 -1.87 12.23
CA VAL A 67 1.46 -1.46 11.38
C VAL A 67 2.78 -1.98 11.93
N LYS A 68 3.01 -1.87 13.24
CA LYS A 68 4.23 -2.40 13.89
C LYS A 68 4.30 -3.93 13.77
N GLU A 69 3.19 -4.65 13.91
CA GLU A 69 3.14 -6.11 13.72
C GLU A 69 3.50 -6.49 12.29
N GLU A 70 2.92 -5.82 11.30
CA GLU A 70 3.23 -6.06 9.91
C GLU A 70 4.67 -5.71 9.54
N GLN A 71 5.22 -4.64 10.12
CA GLN A 71 6.64 -4.32 9.99
C GLN A 71 7.50 -5.48 10.50
N ARG A 72 7.20 -6.04 11.68
CA ARG A 72 7.90 -7.21 12.23
C ARG A 72 7.78 -8.43 11.32
N ARG A 73 6.59 -8.68 10.75
CA ARG A 73 6.36 -9.74 9.76
C ARG A 73 7.20 -9.50 8.50
N GLY A 74 7.19 -8.29 7.97
CA GLY A 74 7.90 -7.86 6.77
C GLY A 74 9.42 -8.04 6.88
N LYS A 75 10.01 -7.82 8.06
CA LYS A 75 11.44 -8.05 8.32
C LYS A 75 11.90 -9.49 8.04
N ARG A 76 10.98 -10.46 7.99
CA ARG A 76 11.25 -11.87 7.66
C ARG A 76 11.04 -12.21 6.18
N LEU A 77 10.58 -11.25 5.37
CA LEU A 77 10.22 -11.45 3.97
C LEU A 77 11.16 -10.72 3.03
N LEU A 78 11.73 -11.47 2.10
CA LEU A 78 12.63 -10.97 1.07
C LEU A 78 11.84 -10.38 -0.11
N CYS A 79 12.16 -9.16 -0.50
CA CYS A 79 11.60 -8.52 -1.67
C CYS A 79 12.09 -9.23 -2.94
N HIS A 80 11.16 -9.68 -3.78
CA HIS A 80 11.50 -10.40 -5.00
C HIS A 80 12.21 -9.50 -6.02
N HIS A 81 11.99 -8.19 -5.98
CA HIS A 81 12.64 -7.22 -6.87
C HIS A 81 14.02 -6.80 -6.35
N CYS A 82 14.08 -6.09 -5.21
CA CYS A 82 15.32 -5.48 -4.71
C CYS A 82 16.17 -6.39 -3.82
N LYS A 83 15.69 -7.60 -3.48
CA LYS A 83 16.39 -8.60 -2.65
C LYS A 83 16.74 -8.14 -1.22
N LYS A 84 16.02 -7.15 -0.69
CA LYS A 84 16.11 -6.70 0.71
C LYS A 84 14.90 -7.17 1.52
N ASN A 85 15.04 -7.25 2.84
CA ASN A 85 13.93 -7.59 3.74
C ASN A 85 12.92 -6.43 3.86
N GLY A 86 11.76 -6.67 4.49
CA GLY A 86 10.70 -5.67 4.66
C GLY A 86 9.54 -5.80 3.67
N ALA A 87 9.53 -6.85 2.85
CA ALA A 87 8.59 -7.00 1.75
C ALA A 87 7.19 -7.43 2.22
N THR A 88 6.29 -6.48 2.51
CA THR A 88 4.95 -6.75 3.05
C THR A 88 3.86 -6.93 2.00
N ALA A 89 4.08 -6.45 0.76
CA ALA A 89 3.13 -6.56 -0.34
C ALA A 89 3.30 -7.91 -1.07
N GLY A 90 2.47 -8.88 -0.71
CA GLY A 90 2.44 -10.22 -1.29
C GLY A 90 1.53 -10.34 -2.51
N CYS A 91 1.84 -11.30 -3.39
CA CYS A 91 0.94 -11.70 -4.46
C CYS A 91 -0.35 -12.33 -3.89
N ASP A 92 -1.52 -11.92 -4.39
CA ASP A 92 -2.83 -12.38 -3.91
C ASP A 92 -3.15 -13.84 -4.28
N LEU A 93 -2.33 -14.46 -5.13
CA LEU A 93 -2.43 -15.89 -5.39
C LEU A 93 -1.86 -16.70 -4.22
N LYS A 94 -2.71 -17.51 -3.55
CA LYS A 94 -2.37 -18.27 -2.32
C LYS A 94 -1.07 -19.07 -2.37
N ARG A 95 -0.78 -19.72 -3.50
CA ARG A 95 0.42 -20.55 -3.67
C ARG A 95 1.69 -19.77 -4.05
N CYS A 96 1.54 -18.50 -4.40
CA CYS A 96 2.66 -17.65 -4.75
C CYS A 96 3.36 -17.16 -3.46
N LYS A 97 4.68 -17.38 -3.37
CA LYS A 97 5.50 -16.93 -2.24
C LYS A 97 6.19 -15.59 -2.51
N ARG A 98 5.90 -14.95 -3.64
CA ARG A 98 6.53 -13.66 -3.98
C ARG A 98 5.94 -12.55 -3.13
N SER A 99 6.85 -11.80 -2.51
CA SER A 99 6.56 -10.61 -1.73
C SER A 99 7.45 -9.48 -2.20
N TYR A 100 6.98 -8.25 -2.05
CA TYR A 100 7.65 -7.04 -2.48
C TYR A 100 7.49 -5.93 -1.44
N HIS A 101 8.36 -4.92 -1.48
CA HIS A 101 7.93 -3.58 -1.06
C HIS A 101 6.91 -3.09 -2.09
N PHE A 102 5.89 -2.34 -1.69
CA PHE A 102 4.88 -1.85 -2.63
C PHE A 102 5.46 -1.15 -3.88
N PRO A 103 6.34 -0.12 -3.76
CA PRO A 103 6.93 0.53 -4.94
C PRO A 103 7.75 -0.44 -5.81
N CYS A 104 8.47 -1.38 -5.19
CA CYS A 104 9.23 -2.40 -5.91
C CYS A 104 8.33 -3.37 -6.70
N ALA A 105 7.10 -3.60 -6.26
CA ALA A 105 6.15 -4.41 -7.02
C ALA A 105 5.73 -3.70 -8.31
N VAL A 106 5.51 -2.38 -8.25
CA VAL A 106 5.20 -1.54 -9.41
C VAL A 106 6.37 -1.52 -10.39
N GLU A 107 7.60 -1.33 -9.89
CA GLU A 107 8.84 -1.44 -10.69
C GLU A 107 8.98 -2.82 -11.36
N ALA A 108 8.59 -3.89 -10.66
CA ALA A 108 8.56 -5.26 -11.17
C ALA A 108 7.37 -5.58 -12.08
N ARG A 109 6.55 -4.57 -12.45
CA ARG A 109 5.37 -4.71 -13.32
C ARG A 109 4.32 -5.67 -12.76
N ALA A 110 4.15 -5.70 -11.43
CA ALA A 110 3.02 -6.35 -10.80
C ALA A 110 1.71 -5.66 -11.22
N THR A 111 0.65 -6.44 -11.42
CA THR A 111 -0.69 -5.91 -11.63
C THR A 111 -1.29 -5.47 -10.30
N ILE A 112 -1.69 -4.21 -10.24
CA ILE A 112 -2.47 -3.63 -9.15
C ILE A 112 -3.97 -3.77 -9.49
N ASP A 113 -4.73 -4.37 -8.58
CA ASP A 113 -6.19 -4.55 -8.68
C ASP A 113 -6.84 -3.90 -7.46
N GLU A 114 -7.44 -2.74 -7.69
CA GLU A 114 -8.03 -1.87 -6.67
C GLU A 114 -9.52 -1.66 -6.95
N ASP A 115 -10.36 -1.97 -5.96
CA ASP A 115 -11.80 -1.69 -5.95
C ASP A 115 -12.08 -0.86 -4.70
N ILE A 116 -11.97 0.47 -4.86
CA ILE A 116 -12.11 1.46 -3.79
C ILE A 116 -13.49 1.33 -3.12
N ASN A 117 -14.54 1.08 -3.90
CA ASN A 117 -15.91 0.93 -3.39
C ASN A 117 -16.04 -0.26 -2.42
N LYS A 118 -15.22 -1.29 -2.61
CA LYS A 118 -15.18 -2.49 -1.76
C LYS A 118 -13.99 -2.51 -0.80
N GLY A 119 -13.19 -1.45 -0.75
CA GLY A 119 -11.95 -1.38 0.03
C GLY A 119 -10.96 -2.50 -0.30
N ARG A 120 -10.95 -2.99 -1.55
CA ARG A 120 -10.16 -4.15 -1.95
C ARG A 120 -8.91 -3.71 -2.69
N PHE A 121 -7.76 -3.94 -2.07
CA PHE A 121 -6.45 -3.64 -2.64
C PHE A 121 -5.67 -4.93 -2.81
N LYS A 122 -5.39 -5.32 -4.05
CA LYS A 122 -4.75 -6.59 -4.40
C LYS A 122 -3.58 -6.37 -5.32
N LEU A 123 -2.58 -7.24 -5.15
CA LEU A 123 -1.36 -7.23 -5.94
C LEU A 123 -1.15 -8.60 -6.57
N PHE A 124 -0.91 -8.65 -7.87
CA PHE A 124 -0.55 -9.87 -8.57
C PHE A 124 0.83 -9.69 -9.20
N CYS A 125 1.76 -10.60 -8.93
CA CYS A 125 3.05 -10.55 -9.60
C CYS A 125 2.88 -10.75 -11.12
N GLU A 126 3.90 -10.43 -11.89
CA GLU A 126 3.92 -10.48 -13.35
C GLU A 126 3.56 -11.86 -13.94
N LEU A 127 3.71 -12.95 -13.18
CA LEU A 127 3.31 -14.31 -13.60
C LEU A 127 1.84 -14.67 -13.32
N HIS A 128 1.14 -13.86 -12.52
CA HIS A 128 -0.23 -14.12 -12.07
C HIS A 128 -1.19 -12.98 -12.39
N ASP A 129 -0.86 -12.17 -13.39
CA ASP A 129 -1.75 -11.11 -13.88
C ASP A 129 -3.11 -11.71 -14.31
N PRO A 130 -4.21 -11.37 -13.63
CA PRO A 130 -5.54 -11.91 -13.95
C PRO A 130 -5.99 -11.58 -15.39
N LYS A 131 -5.48 -10.49 -15.98
CA LYS A 131 -5.83 -10.04 -17.34
C LYS A 131 -5.08 -10.82 -18.42
N SER A 132 -3.94 -11.42 -18.10
CA SER A 132 -3.10 -12.20 -19.01
C SER A 132 -3.61 -13.64 -19.28
N GLN A 133 -4.64 -14.11 -18.57
CA GLN A 133 -5.13 -15.50 -18.65
C GLN A 133 -5.95 -15.84 -19.91
N LYS A 134 -5.99 -14.98 -20.94
CA LYS A 134 -6.45 -15.39 -22.27
C LYS A 134 -5.25 -16.00 -23.00
N THR A 135 -5.30 -17.30 -23.31
CA THR A 135 -4.31 -18.13 -24.06
C THR A 135 -3.34 -19.01 -23.27
N ARG A 136 -3.81 -19.84 -22.33
CA ARG A 136 -3.10 -21.12 -22.06
C ARG A 136 -4.08 -22.28 -21.94
N SER A 137 -4.01 -23.14 -22.94
CA SER A 137 -4.77 -24.36 -23.21
C SER A 137 -5.06 -25.18 -21.96
N ALA A 138 -6.25 -25.79 -21.96
CA ALA A 138 -6.76 -26.66 -20.93
C ALA A 138 -5.96 -27.96 -20.87
N GLU A 139 -4.94 -28.04 -20.03
CA GLU A 139 -4.42 -29.33 -19.56
C GLU A 139 -3.90 -29.16 -18.12
N GLY A 140 -4.65 -29.68 -17.13
CA GLY A 140 -4.10 -30.07 -15.83
C GLY A 140 -4.05 -29.08 -14.65
N ARG A 141 -4.90 -28.02 -14.55
CA ARG A 141 -4.87 -27.12 -13.37
C ARG A 141 -5.97 -27.39 -12.35
N ARG A 142 -5.55 -27.76 -11.13
CA ARG A 142 -6.35 -27.58 -9.90
C ARG A 142 -6.77 -26.09 -9.79
N PRO A 143 -7.98 -25.78 -9.29
CA PRO A 143 -8.49 -24.42 -9.27
C PRO A 143 -7.55 -23.48 -8.51
N ASP A 144 -7.27 -22.34 -9.12
CA ASP A 144 -6.44 -21.28 -8.55
C ASP A 144 -7.23 -20.60 -7.43
N LEU A 145 -7.09 -21.11 -6.20
CA LEU A 145 -7.80 -20.57 -5.05
C LEU A 145 -7.20 -19.18 -4.73
N LYS A 146 -7.89 -18.11 -5.12
CA LYS A 146 -7.56 -16.73 -4.72
C LYS A 146 -7.58 -16.61 -3.20
N ARG A 147 -6.75 -15.72 -2.63
CA ARG A 147 -6.85 -15.35 -1.22
C ARG A 147 -8.26 -14.77 -0.98
N PRO A 148 -8.96 -15.14 0.12
CA PRO A 148 -10.26 -14.54 0.41
C PRO A 148 -10.14 -13.02 0.36
N ASP A 149 -11.17 -12.36 -0.18
CA ASP A 149 -11.18 -10.92 -0.32
C ASP A 149 -10.88 -10.28 1.04
N ARG A 150 -10.06 -9.22 1.05
CA ARG A 150 -9.79 -8.37 2.23
C ARG A 150 -11.04 -7.53 2.53
N VAL A 151 -12.19 -8.19 2.70
CA VAL A 151 -13.47 -7.55 2.99
C VAL A 151 -13.37 -7.04 4.43
N SER A 152 -13.29 -5.72 4.57
CA SER A 152 -13.73 -4.98 5.75
C SER A 152 -15.03 -5.64 6.25
N MET A 153 -14.96 -6.30 7.40
CA MET A 153 -16.04 -7.17 7.87
C MET A 153 -17.25 -6.31 8.29
N HIS A 154 -18.18 -6.14 7.34
CA HIS A 154 -19.62 -5.84 7.36
C HIS A 154 -20.23 -4.73 8.25
N THR A 155 -20.81 -3.75 7.52
CA THR A 155 -22.15 -3.11 7.65
C THR A 155 -22.48 -2.22 8.85
N HIS A 156 -22.20 -0.92 8.68
CA HIS A 156 -23.08 0.26 8.74
C HIS A 156 -22.08 1.45 8.72
N THR A 157 -21.98 2.33 7.73
CA THR A 157 -22.98 3.02 6.92
C THR A 157 -22.33 3.55 5.64
N HIS A 158 -23.17 3.76 4.63
CA HIS A 158 -22.96 4.43 3.34
C HIS A 158 -22.29 5.83 3.41
N THR A 159 -21.84 6.28 4.58
CA THR A 159 -21.26 7.59 4.86
C THR A 159 -19.73 7.59 4.84
N HIS A 160 -19.08 6.46 5.12
CA HIS A 160 -17.62 6.43 5.36
C HIS A 160 -16.78 6.05 4.12
N THR A 161 -17.40 5.41 3.12
CA THR A 161 -16.83 5.29 1.77
C THR A 161 -16.91 6.62 1.03
N LEU A 162 -17.96 7.42 1.29
CA LEU A 162 -18.07 8.78 0.80
C LEU A 162 -17.01 9.68 1.40
N THR A 163 -16.68 9.61 2.70
CA THR A 163 -15.59 10.45 3.26
C THR A 163 -14.19 10.10 2.74
N TYR A 164 -13.89 8.82 2.45
CA TYR A 164 -12.62 8.44 1.81
C TYR A 164 -12.58 8.89 0.34
N ILE A 165 -13.66 8.67 -0.42
CA ILE A 165 -13.78 9.14 -1.81
C ILE A 165 -13.79 10.67 -1.86
N ASP A 166 -14.45 11.35 -0.94
CA ASP A 166 -14.50 12.81 -0.84
C ASP A 166 -13.16 13.36 -0.40
N PHE A 167 -12.43 12.73 0.52
CA PHE A 167 -11.06 13.12 0.86
C PHE A 167 -10.09 12.91 -0.31
N TYR A 168 -10.19 11.77 -1.01
CA TYR A 168 -9.37 11.45 -2.18
C TYR A 168 -9.70 12.35 -3.38
N LEU A 169 -10.98 12.66 -3.62
CA LEU A 169 -11.41 13.59 -4.67
C LEU A 169 -11.12 15.04 -4.31
N THR A 170 -11.26 15.45 -3.05
CA THR A 170 -10.91 16.83 -2.61
C THR A 170 -9.41 17.05 -2.65
N THR A 171 -8.58 16.08 -2.24
CA THR A 171 -7.13 16.14 -2.40
C THR A 171 -6.73 16.13 -3.87
N LEU A 172 -7.31 15.27 -4.71
CA LEU A 172 -7.06 15.28 -6.16
C LEU A 172 -7.51 16.60 -6.82
N LEU A 173 -8.67 17.15 -6.45
CA LEU A 173 -9.14 18.46 -6.93
C LEU A 173 -8.28 19.62 -6.40
N PHE A 174 -7.74 19.53 -5.19
CA PHE A 174 -6.80 20.50 -4.63
C PHE A 174 -5.48 20.49 -5.42
N ILE A 175 -4.94 19.30 -5.70
CA ILE A 175 -3.75 19.12 -6.54
C ILE A 175 -3.98 19.65 -7.96
N LEU A 176 -5.11 19.32 -8.59
CA LEU A 176 -5.46 19.80 -9.93
C LEU A 176 -5.72 21.31 -10.00
N LYS A 177 -6.27 21.93 -8.94
CA LYS A 177 -6.45 23.39 -8.85
C LYS A 177 -5.11 24.11 -8.62
N HIS A 178 -4.22 23.56 -7.79
CA HIS A 178 -2.89 24.14 -7.58
C HIS A 178 -2.00 24.00 -8.82
N HIS A 179 -2.10 22.92 -9.59
CA HIS A 179 -1.35 22.75 -10.85
C HIS A 179 -1.79 23.74 -11.95
N ARG A 180 -3.05 24.21 -11.93
CA ARG A 180 -3.54 25.29 -12.82
C ARG A 180 -3.06 26.69 -12.44
N THR A 181 -2.49 26.86 -11.25
CA THR A 181 -1.98 28.15 -10.76
C THR A 181 -0.48 28.33 -11.05
N ILE A 182 0.21 27.25 -11.43
CA ILE A 182 1.65 27.24 -11.76
C ILE A 182 1.90 27.31 -13.28
N LEU A 183 0.86 27.16 -14.11
CA LEU A 183 0.93 27.23 -15.58
C LEU A 183 0.33 28.52 -16.17
N LYS A 184 0.34 29.63 -15.43
CA LYS A 184 0.02 30.97 -15.94
C LYS A 184 1.17 31.93 -15.66
#